data_AF-A0AA94S159-F1
#
_entry.id   AF-A0AA94S159-F1
#
_cell.length_a   1.000
_cell.length_b   1.000
_cell.length_c   1.000
_cell.angle_alpha   90.00
_cell.angle_beta   90.00
_cell.angle_gamma   90.00
#
_symmetry.space_group_name_H-M   'P 1'
#
loop_
_entity.id
_entity.type
_entity.pdbx_description
1 polymer ?
#
loop_
_entity_poly.entity_id
_entity_poly.type
_entity_poly.pdbx_seq_one_letter_code
_entity_poly.pdbx_strand_id
1 'polypeptide(L)'
;MKVLQRSHSSVKISGHKALLEGAMLNCIQGGLITIIKPDFSEATKMLVLSYFAYNRMSKEKAKDYDMDEAMDGLSPKQQAMLKSEELEGYEKLDAVEMRKLGITDLREIDDPHTGFKADIYKDTNGDYVLVYRGTYSDPDHPENDLIHDWSKEWTDDNMKQGLGMGSEQYKKSIELAKKVKKGLERQGKQMTIAGHSLGGGLATAAGAATGSKTYAFCPAGVHPNTYKKYGVQNSNTSKVHTYYSNQDFLNMATQVQHRTAIPSAGVA
;
A
#
# COMPACT_ATOMS: atom_id res chain seq x y z
N MET A 1 8.82 11.65 28.38
CA MET A 1 8.39 10.28 28.04
C MET A 1 7.55 9.69 29.19
N LYS A 2 6.23 9.85 29.16
CA LYS A 2 5.28 9.22 30.08
C LYS A 2 4.50 8.19 29.27
N VAL A 3 4.67 6.91 29.57
CA VAL A 3 3.84 5.83 29.03
C VAL A 3 3.33 5.03 30.22
N LEU A 4 2.04 4.67 30.16
CA LEU A 4 1.23 3.87 31.09
C LEU A 4 0.21 4.66 31.93
N GLN A 5 -1.04 4.55 31.50
CA GLN A 5 -2.18 4.67 32.40
C GLN A 5 -3.05 3.41 32.20
N ARG A 6 -2.86 2.44 33.11
CA ARG A 6 -3.57 1.14 33.28
C ARG A 6 -3.05 -0.06 32.48
N SER A 7 -2.19 -0.87 33.10
CA SER A 7 -1.91 -2.27 32.70
C SER A 7 -2.24 -3.23 33.84
N HIS A 8 -2.76 -4.42 33.51
CA HIS A 8 -3.02 -5.50 34.48
C HIS A 8 -1.71 -5.99 35.12
N SER A 9 -1.75 -6.44 36.39
CA SER A 9 -0.56 -6.78 37.20
C SER A 9 0.27 -7.95 36.67
N SER A 10 -0.29 -8.77 35.78
CA SER A 10 0.38 -9.92 35.15
C SER A 10 1.07 -9.60 33.82
N VAL A 11 1.01 -8.35 33.32
CA VAL A 11 1.64 -7.96 32.05
C VAL A 11 3.15 -7.90 32.23
N LYS A 12 3.88 -8.75 31.50
CA LYS A 12 5.35 -8.68 31.37
C LYS A 12 5.72 -8.05 30.04
N ILE A 13 6.46 -6.96 30.07
CA ILE A 13 7.00 -6.29 28.88
C ILE A 13 8.45 -6.77 28.69
N SER A 14 8.77 -7.36 27.54
CA SER A 14 10.13 -7.81 27.19
C SER A 14 10.44 -7.48 25.73
N GLY A 15 11.67 -7.03 25.45
CA GLY A 15 12.08 -6.58 24.11
C GLY A 15 12.01 -5.05 23.98
N HIS A 16 13.07 -4.37 24.40
CA HIS A 16 13.12 -2.91 24.45
C HIS A 16 13.48 -2.31 23.09
N LYS A 17 12.50 -2.10 22.20
CA LYS A 17 12.61 -1.11 21.11
C LYS A 17 11.27 -0.40 20.88
N ALA A 18 11.05 0.63 21.71
CA ALA A 18 10.11 1.75 21.64
C ALA A 18 8.79 1.53 20.89
N LEU A 19 7.70 1.52 21.69
CA LEU A 19 6.41 2.07 21.27
C LEU A 19 6.61 3.52 20.79
N LEU A 20 5.81 3.93 19.79
CA LEU A 20 5.67 5.32 19.36
C LEU A 20 5.52 6.26 20.54
N GLU A 21 6.06 7.47 20.44
CA GLU A 21 5.74 8.52 21.42
C GLU A 21 4.23 8.78 21.40
N GLY A 22 3.55 8.49 22.51
CA GLY A 22 2.09 8.63 22.64
C GLY A 22 1.26 7.37 22.33
N ALA A 23 1.84 6.25 21.90
CA ALA A 23 1.06 5.02 21.71
C ALA A 23 0.52 4.47 23.04
N MET A 24 -0.80 4.29 23.11
CA MET A 24 -1.48 3.64 24.23
C MET A 24 -1.86 2.22 23.84
N LEU A 25 -1.46 1.25 24.66
CA LEU A 25 -1.86 -0.14 24.51
C LEU A 25 -2.69 -0.54 25.72
N ASN A 26 -3.97 -0.85 25.50
CA ASN A 26 -4.89 -1.22 26.56
C ASN A 26 -5.11 -2.74 26.53
N CYS A 27 -4.69 -3.43 27.60
CA CYS A 27 -4.85 -4.88 27.75
C CYS A 27 -5.59 -5.16 29.06
N ILE A 28 -6.88 -5.49 28.95
CA ILE A 28 -7.79 -5.61 30.09
C ILE A 28 -7.71 -7.01 30.74
N GLN A 29 -7.38 -8.06 29.96
CA GLN A 29 -7.47 -9.46 30.40
C GLN A 29 -6.11 -10.12 30.75
N GLY A 30 -4.99 -9.42 30.57
CA GLY A 30 -3.64 -10.01 30.69
C GLY A 30 -3.29 -10.95 29.54
N GLY A 31 -1.99 -11.26 29.38
CA GLY A 31 -1.48 -12.11 28.28
C GLY A 31 -0.09 -11.68 27.80
N LEU A 32 0.51 -12.49 26.92
CA LEU A 32 1.74 -12.12 26.21
C LEU A 32 1.38 -11.21 25.04
N ILE A 33 1.91 -9.99 25.04
CA ILE A 33 1.73 -9.03 23.96
C ILE A 33 3.07 -8.90 23.23
N THR A 34 3.16 -9.50 22.04
CA THR A 34 4.35 -9.38 21.19
C THR A 34 4.16 -8.19 20.25
N ILE A 35 4.96 -7.15 20.44
CA ILE A 35 5.01 -6.00 19.52
C ILE A 35 6.15 -6.26 18.54
N ILE A 36 5.80 -6.64 17.31
CA ILE A 36 6.78 -6.83 16.23
C ILE A 36 7.08 -5.45 15.64
N LYS A 37 8.34 -5.00 15.74
CA LYS A 37 8.77 -3.78 15.07
C LYS A 37 8.51 -3.92 13.57
N PRO A 38 7.76 -2.99 12.92
CA PRO A 38 7.59 -3.01 11.49
C PRO A 38 8.96 -2.94 10.78
N ASP A 39 9.11 -3.72 9.71
CA ASP A 39 10.19 -3.52 8.78
C ASP A 39 9.91 -2.25 7.97
N PHE A 40 10.31 -1.12 8.53
CA PHE A 40 10.10 0.19 7.93
C PHE A 40 10.91 0.39 6.66
N SER A 41 12.04 -0.31 6.48
CA SER A 41 12.80 -0.29 5.23
C SER A 41 11.95 -0.88 4.10
N GLU A 42 11.35 -2.04 4.37
CA GLU A 42 10.44 -2.69 3.42
C GLU A 42 9.17 -1.87 3.21
N ALA A 43 8.58 -1.32 4.28
CA ALA A 43 7.41 -0.45 4.16
C ALA A 43 7.69 0.78 3.28
N THR A 44 8.85 1.43 3.43
CA THR A 44 9.24 2.56 2.56
C THR A 44 9.36 2.13 1.11
N LYS A 45 9.96 0.97 0.81
CA LYS A 45 10.02 0.46 -0.58
C LYS A 45 8.63 0.19 -1.15
N MET A 46 7.75 -0.45 -0.39
CA MET A 46 6.37 -0.71 -0.82
C MET A 46 5.59 0.58 -1.04
N LEU A 47 5.86 1.61 -0.22
CA LEU A 47 5.28 2.93 -0.38
C LEU A 47 5.76 3.61 -1.68
N VAL A 48 7.06 3.54 -1.97
CA VAL A 48 7.64 4.06 -3.22
C VAL A 48 7.06 3.33 -4.45
N LEU A 49 6.97 2.00 -4.41
CA LEU A 49 6.34 1.25 -5.51
C LEU A 49 4.86 1.60 -5.66
N SER A 50 4.13 1.81 -4.56
CA SER A 50 2.73 2.27 -4.59
C SER A 50 2.59 3.63 -5.27
N TYR A 51 3.58 4.50 -5.12
CA TYR A 51 3.66 5.77 -5.84
C TYR A 51 3.99 5.58 -7.33
N PHE A 52 4.86 4.62 -7.66
CA PHE A 52 5.24 4.35 -9.06
C PHE A 52 4.09 3.76 -9.90
N ALA A 53 3.09 3.16 -9.26
CA ALA A 53 1.89 2.64 -9.94
C ALA A 53 1.01 3.74 -10.55
N TYR A 54 1.14 4.99 -10.10
CA TYR A 54 0.48 6.14 -10.73
C TYR A 54 1.20 6.53 -12.04
N ASN A 55 0.45 7.03 -13.02
CA ASN A 55 1.01 7.70 -14.20
C ASN A 55 1.65 9.01 -13.76
N ARG A 56 2.94 8.92 -13.40
CA ARG A 56 3.75 10.06 -12.98
C ARG A 56 4.12 10.91 -14.19
N MET A 57 3.88 12.20 -14.08
CA MET A 57 4.31 13.19 -15.05
C MET A 57 5.84 13.30 -15.07
N SER A 58 6.48 12.92 -16.18
CA SER A 58 7.94 13.07 -16.39
C SER A 58 8.34 14.44 -16.97
N LYS A 59 7.37 15.34 -17.23
CA LYS A 59 7.61 16.68 -17.76
C LYS A 59 6.92 17.74 -16.90
N GLU A 60 7.72 18.65 -16.35
CA GLU A 60 7.24 19.95 -15.82
C GLU A 60 6.38 20.62 -16.90
N LYS A 61 5.08 20.74 -16.65
CA LYS A 61 4.18 21.51 -17.52
C LYS A 61 3.57 22.72 -16.84
N ALA A 62 3.70 22.87 -15.53
CA ALA A 62 3.05 23.94 -14.81
C ALA A 62 4.04 24.63 -13.85
N LYS A 63 4.07 25.97 -13.89
CA LYS A 63 4.99 26.82 -13.11
C LYS A 63 4.56 26.97 -11.64
N ASP A 64 3.61 26.16 -11.19
CA ASP A 64 2.88 26.30 -9.94
C ASP A 64 3.21 25.21 -8.92
N TYR A 65 4.10 24.28 -9.26
CA TYR A 65 4.45 23.18 -8.37
C TYR A 65 5.96 22.84 -8.40
N ASP A 66 6.58 22.90 -7.21
CA ASP A 66 7.99 22.64 -6.97
C ASP A 66 8.15 21.32 -6.20
N MET A 67 8.63 20.26 -6.88
CA MET A 67 8.91 18.94 -6.29
C MET A 67 9.97 18.99 -5.19
N ASP A 68 10.88 19.95 -5.21
CA ASP A 68 11.95 20.09 -4.23
C ASP A 68 11.44 20.73 -2.94
N GLU A 69 10.61 21.77 -3.04
CA GLU A 69 9.90 22.36 -1.89
C GLU A 69 8.98 21.33 -1.23
N ALA A 70 8.26 20.60 -2.09
CA ALA A 70 7.49 19.45 -1.72
C ALA A 70 8.30 18.49 -0.82
N MET A 71 9.42 17.97 -1.31
CA MET A 71 10.26 16.98 -0.64
C MET A 71 11.11 17.52 0.51
N ASP A 72 10.88 18.75 0.95
CA ASP A 72 11.60 19.32 2.09
C ASP A 72 11.39 18.47 3.36
N GLY A 73 12.45 18.25 4.12
CA GLY A 73 12.47 17.35 5.27
C GLY A 73 12.70 15.86 4.97
N LEU A 74 12.73 15.43 3.70
CA LEU A 74 13.23 14.10 3.33
C LEU A 74 14.76 14.06 3.31
N SER A 75 15.33 12.89 3.63
CA SER A 75 16.75 12.66 3.39
C SER A 75 17.08 12.65 1.89
N PRO A 76 18.31 13.02 1.47
CA PRO A 76 18.71 12.99 0.06
C PRO A 76 18.46 11.65 -0.64
N LYS A 77 18.60 10.54 0.10
CA LYS A 77 18.32 9.20 -0.41
C LYS A 77 16.83 9.00 -0.72
N GLN A 78 15.93 9.46 0.15
CA GLN A 78 14.48 9.37 -0.09
C GLN A 78 14.07 10.25 -1.27
N GLN A 79 14.61 11.47 -1.34
CA GLN A 79 14.35 12.36 -2.47
C GLN A 79 14.79 11.71 -3.80
N ALA A 80 15.98 11.12 -3.82
CA ALA A 80 16.48 10.39 -4.99
C ALA A 80 15.57 9.20 -5.36
N MET A 81 15.10 8.43 -4.38
CA MET A 81 14.16 7.32 -4.63
C MET A 81 12.84 7.80 -5.25
N LEU A 82 12.30 8.93 -4.79
CA LEU A 82 11.02 9.45 -5.30
C LEU A 82 11.13 10.09 -6.68
N LYS A 83 12.26 10.74 -6.96
CA LYS A 83 12.58 11.33 -8.27
C LYS A 83 12.92 10.28 -9.32
N SER A 84 13.36 9.09 -8.90
CA SER A 84 13.70 8.00 -9.82
C SER A 84 12.47 7.41 -10.50
N GLU A 85 12.61 7.02 -11.76
CA GLU A 85 11.58 6.24 -12.46
C GLU A 85 11.53 4.78 -11.97
N GLU A 86 12.66 4.27 -11.46
CA GLU A 86 12.85 2.89 -11.04
C GLU A 86 13.32 2.80 -9.58
N LEU A 87 13.04 1.66 -8.94
CA LEU A 87 13.47 1.41 -7.57
C LEU A 87 14.58 0.36 -7.59
N GLU A 88 15.75 0.71 -7.07
CA GLU A 88 16.90 -0.20 -7.03
C GLU A 88 16.51 -1.56 -6.41
N GLY A 89 16.78 -2.63 -7.16
CA GLY A 89 16.47 -3.99 -6.75
C GLY A 89 15.03 -4.45 -7.04
N TYR A 90 14.23 -3.66 -7.76
CA TYR A 90 12.90 -4.03 -8.24
C TYR A 90 12.78 -3.78 -9.73
N GLU A 91 12.53 -4.83 -10.50
CA GLU A 91 12.34 -4.77 -11.94
C GLU A 91 10.85 -4.90 -12.27
N LYS A 92 10.29 -3.96 -13.03
CA LYS A 92 8.89 -4.03 -13.48
C LYS A 92 8.76 -5.12 -14.54
N LEU A 93 7.80 -6.02 -14.35
CA LEU A 93 7.57 -7.12 -15.29
C LEU A 93 7.14 -6.60 -16.66
N ASP A 94 7.60 -7.29 -17.70
CA ASP A 94 7.09 -7.10 -19.06
C ASP A 94 5.89 -8.03 -19.37
N ALA A 95 5.31 -7.83 -20.55
CA ALA A 95 4.17 -8.64 -21.01
C ALA A 95 4.50 -10.14 -21.23
N VAL A 96 5.77 -10.51 -21.37
CA VAL A 96 6.19 -11.91 -21.53
C VAL A 96 6.24 -12.59 -20.16
N GLU A 97 6.78 -11.92 -19.15
CA GLU A 97 6.80 -12.42 -17.77
C GLU A 97 5.41 -12.45 -17.16
N MET A 98 4.57 -11.44 -17.39
CA MET A 98 3.17 -11.45 -16.96
C MET A 98 2.40 -12.66 -17.52
N ARG A 99 2.66 -13.06 -18.77
CA ARG A 99 2.07 -14.26 -19.38
C ARG A 99 2.48 -15.54 -18.65
N LYS A 100 3.71 -15.63 -18.14
CA LYS A 100 4.15 -16.77 -17.31
C LYS A 100 3.39 -16.85 -15.98
N LEU A 101 2.85 -15.74 -15.50
CA LEU A 101 2.00 -15.66 -14.31
C LEU A 101 0.51 -15.91 -14.63
N GLY A 102 0.16 -16.12 -15.90
CA GLY A 102 -1.20 -16.38 -16.36
C GLY A 102 -2.02 -15.14 -16.71
N ILE A 103 -1.39 -13.96 -16.74
CA ILE A 103 -2.00 -12.72 -17.22
C ILE A 103 -1.88 -12.70 -18.74
N THR A 104 -3.00 -12.84 -19.43
CA THR A 104 -3.02 -13.01 -20.89
C THR A 104 -3.66 -11.83 -21.63
N ASP A 105 -4.43 -11.01 -20.90
CA ASP A 105 -5.01 -9.77 -21.41
C ASP A 105 -4.48 -8.58 -20.58
N LEU A 106 -4.02 -7.53 -21.26
CA LEU A 106 -3.53 -6.31 -20.61
C LEU A 106 -4.62 -5.62 -19.80
N ARG A 107 -5.91 -5.80 -20.14
CA ARG A 107 -7.06 -5.26 -19.37
C ARG A 107 -7.23 -5.91 -18.00
N GLU A 108 -6.50 -6.98 -17.73
CA GLU A 108 -6.44 -7.56 -16.38
C GLU A 108 -5.55 -6.75 -15.44
N ILE A 109 -4.60 -5.98 -15.98
CA ILE A 109 -3.65 -5.18 -15.22
C ILE A 109 -3.90 -3.68 -15.36
N ASP A 110 -4.41 -3.24 -16.51
CA ASP A 110 -4.71 -1.84 -16.82
C ASP A 110 -6.03 -1.77 -17.61
N ASP A 111 -7.12 -1.43 -16.91
CA ASP A 111 -8.46 -1.30 -17.48
C ASP A 111 -8.98 0.14 -17.38
N PRO A 112 -8.84 0.92 -18.45
CA PRO A 112 -9.33 2.30 -18.51
C PRO A 112 -10.84 2.42 -18.27
N HIS A 113 -11.65 1.39 -18.57
CA HIS A 113 -13.10 1.46 -18.39
C HIS A 113 -13.52 1.50 -16.93
N THR A 114 -12.71 0.89 -16.05
CA THR A 114 -12.98 0.85 -14.61
C THR A 114 -12.04 1.74 -13.81
N GLY A 115 -10.99 2.27 -14.44
CA GLY A 115 -9.88 2.96 -13.78
C GLY A 115 -8.98 2.02 -12.97
N PHE A 116 -9.13 0.69 -13.13
CA PHE A 116 -8.30 -0.29 -12.45
C PHE A 116 -6.90 -0.32 -13.07
N LYS A 117 -5.86 -0.18 -12.25
CA LYS A 117 -4.48 -0.34 -12.69
C LYS A 117 -3.63 -1.01 -11.61
N ALA A 118 -2.74 -1.89 -12.04
CA ALA A 118 -1.74 -2.53 -11.21
C ALA A 118 -0.39 -2.61 -11.95
N ASP A 119 0.67 -2.75 -11.17
CA ASP A 119 2.00 -3.08 -11.66
C ASP A 119 2.52 -4.30 -10.89
N ILE A 120 3.40 -5.08 -11.52
CA ILE A 120 4.08 -6.19 -10.87
C ILE A 120 5.58 -5.94 -10.99
N TYR A 121 6.27 -6.09 -9.87
CA TYR A 121 7.72 -6.01 -9.79
C TYR A 121 8.30 -7.32 -9.31
N LYS A 122 9.50 -7.65 -9.77
CA LYS A 122 10.33 -8.74 -9.27
C LYS A 122 11.48 -8.16 -8.46
N ASP A 123 11.68 -8.68 -7.25
CA ASP A 123 12.78 -8.27 -6.39
C ASP A 123 14.07 -9.07 -6.67
N THR A 124 15.19 -8.65 -6.08
CA THR A 124 16.49 -9.35 -6.21
C THR A 124 16.52 -10.75 -5.61
N ASN A 125 15.57 -11.10 -4.73
CA ASN A 125 15.41 -12.45 -4.19
C ASN A 125 14.61 -13.36 -5.15
N GLY A 126 14.05 -12.77 -6.21
CA GLY A 126 13.17 -13.41 -7.17
C GLY A 126 11.76 -13.64 -6.64
N ASP A 127 11.36 -12.96 -5.57
CA ASP A 127 9.98 -12.83 -5.12
C ASP A 127 9.33 -11.60 -5.81
N TYR A 128 8.01 -11.45 -5.67
CA TYR A 128 7.25 -10.49 -6.47
C TYR A 128 6.43 -9.53 -5.61
N VAL A 129 6.23 -8.33 -6.12
CA VAL A 129 5.36 -7.31 -5.54
C VAL A 129 4.26 -6.96 -6.53
N LEU A 130 3.01 -7.20 -6.15
CA LEU A 130 1.82 -6.74 -6.88
C LEU A 130 1.35 -5.42 -6.27
N VAL A 131 1.30 -4.37 -7.07
CA VAL A 131 1.04 -3.01 -6.61
C VAL A 131 -0.19 -2.46 -7.28
N TYR A 132 -1.16 -1.96 -6.51
CA TYR A 132 -2.36 -1.33 -7.05
C TYR A 132 -2.26 0.19 -7.02
N ARG A 133 -2.66 0.84 -8.12
CA ARG A 133 -2.84 2.29 -8.19
C ARG A 133 -4.05 2.71 -7.34
N GLY A 134 -3.97 3.91 -6.76
CA GLY A 134 -5.12 4.58 -6.18
C GLY A 134 -6.09 5.19 -7.21
N THR A 135 -6.92 6.12 -6.75
CA THR A 135 -7.93 6.78 -7.58
C THR A 135 -7.28 7.49 -8.76
N TYR A 136 -7.93 7.37 -9.91
CA TYR A 136 -7.63 8.11 -11.13
C TYR A 136 -8.43 9.42 -11.09
N SER A 137 -7.75 10.55 -10.86
CA SER A 137 -8.39 11.83 -10.52
C SER A 137 -8.87 12.65 -11.73
N ASP A 138 -8.42 12.35 -12.95
CA ASP A 138 -8.74 13.15 -14.14
C ASP A 138 -9.17 12.29 -15.34
N PRO A 139 -10.47 11.94 -15.45
CA PRO A 139 -11.01 11.13 -16.54
C PRO A 139 -10.92 11.81 -17.92
N ASP A 140 -10.74 13.13 -17.96
CA ASP A 140 -10.62 13.90 -19.20
C ASP A 140 -9.15 14.00 -19.69
N HIS A 141 -8.17 13.69 -18.83
CA HIS A 141 -6.72 13.66 -19.13
C HIS A 141 -6.03 12.36 -18.67
N PRO A 142 -6.21 11.22 -19.38
CA PRO A 142 -5.66 9.90 -19.03
C PRO A 142 -4.14 9.78 -19.02
N GLU A 143 -3.44 10.76 -19.55
CA GLU A 143 -2.01 10.91 -19.38
C GLU A 143 -1.58 11.16 -17.93
N ASN A 144 -2.47 11.66 -17.06
CA ASN A 144 -2.15 12.15 -15.72
C ASN A 144 -3.07 11.54 -14.66
N ASP A 145 -2.52 10.64 -13.83
CA ASP A 145 -3.27 10.15 -12.67
C ASP A 145 -3.20 11.12 -11.48
N LEU A 146 -2.27 12.08 -11.54
CA LEU A 146 -2.03 13.10 -10.52
C LEU A 146 -2.11 14.48 -11.18
N ILE A 147 -3.12 15.29 -10.84
CA ILE A 147 -3.22 16.67 -11.34
C ILE A 147 -2.54 17.65 -10.37
N HIS A 148 -1.62 18.45 -10.90
CA HIS A 148 -1.05 19.73 -10.44
C HIS A 148 -0.51 19.88 -8.99
N ASP A 149 -1.03 19.18 -8.00
CA ASP A 149 -0.58 19.20 -6.61
C ASP A 149 -0.73 17.81 -5.98
N TRP A 150 0.25 16.99 -6.28
CA TRP A 150 0.56 15.69 -5.70
C TRP A 150 0.38 15.56 -4.16
N SER A 151 0.48 16.64 -3.37
CA SER A 151 0.33 16.65 -1.92
C SER A 151 -1.13 16.82 -1.48
N LYS A 152 -1.90 17.60 -2.26
CA LYS A 152 -3.31 17.88 -2.00
C LYS A 152 -4.22 16.71 -2.36
N GLU A 153 -3.90 15.96 -3.40
CA GLU A 153 -4.66 14.75 -3.75
C GLU A 153 -4.52 13.61 -2.72
N TRP A 154 -3.44 13.64 -1.93
CA TRP A 154 -3.20 12.67 -0.86
C TRP A 154 -3.83 13.05 0.47
N THR A 155 -4.25 14.31 0.65
CA THR A 155 -4.61 14.84 1.96
C THR A 155 -6.10 14.91 2.25
N ASP A 156 -7.02 15.36 1.39
CA ASP A 156 -8.43 15.43 1.81
C ASP A 156 -9.50 15.56 0.69
N ASP A 157 -10.70 15.07 1.03
CA ASP A 157 -12.03 15.27 0.45
C ASP A 157 -12.42 14.79 -0.97
N ASN A 158 -11.51 14.64 -1.94
CA ASN A 158 -11.90 14.14 -3.28
C ASN A 158 -12.14 12.62 -3.35
N MET A 159 -11.78 11.87 -2.28
CA MET A 159 -12.07 10.44 -2.12
C MET A 159 -13.58 10.10 -2.19
N LYS A 160 -14.47 11.09 -2.00
CA LYS A 160 -15.92 10.91 -2.03
C LYS A 160 -16.48 10.57 -3.42
N GLN A 161 -15.74 10.79 -4.51
CA GLN A 161 -16.24 10.50 -5.86
C GLN A 161 -16.24 8.99 -6.23
N GLY A 162 -15.51 8.14 -5.49
CA GLY A 162 -15.27 6.73 -5.87
C GLY A 162 -16.20 5.67 -5.26
N LEU A 163 -17.18 6.05 -4.44
CA LEU A 163 -18.01 5.10 -3.66
C LEU A 163 -18.80 4.09 -4.53
N GLY A 164 -19.09 4.43 -5.79
CA GLY A 164 -19.73 3.53 -6.77
C GLY A 164 -18.78 2.75 -7.69
N MET A 165 -17.60 3.30 -8.01
CA MET A 165 -16.61 2.68 -8.91
C MET A 165 -15.75 1.62 -8.23
N GLY A 166 -15.58 1.71 -6.89
CA GLY A 166 -14.70 0.81 -6.15
C GLY A 166 -15.06 -0.67 -6.29
N SER A 167 -16.35 -1.05 -6.43
CA SER A 167 -16.74 -2.46 -6.36
C SER A 167 -16.16 -3.32 -7.49
N GLU A 168 -16.12 -2.82 -8.73
CA GLU A 168 -15.52 -3.57 -9.84
C GLU A 168 -13.99 -3.63 -9.74
N GLN A 169 -13.35 -2.55 -9.27
CA GLN A 169 -11.91 -2.55 -9.00
C GLN A 169 -11.54 -3.53 -7.89
N TYR A 170 -12.34 -3.62 -6.82
CA TYR A 170 -12.16 -4.61 -5.74
C TYR A 170 -12.24 -6.04 -6.28
N LYS A 171 -13.22 -6.33 -7.14
CA LYS A 171 -13.33 -7.65 -7.79
C LYS A 171 -12.08 -7.98 -8.62
N LYS A 172 -11.68 -7.07 -9.51
CA LYS A 172 -10.48 -7.21 -10.35
C LYS A 172 -9.22 -7.40 -9.53
N SER A 173 -9.05 -6.65 -8.44
CA SER A 173 -7.89 -6.79 -7.55
C SER A 173 -7.77 -8.20 -6.98
N ILE A 174 -8.86 -8.76 -6.47
CA ILE A 174 -8.89 -10.10 -5.88
C ILE A 174 -8.62 -11.17 -6.95
N GLU A 175 -9.25 -11.06 -8.13
CA GLU A 175 -9.07 -12.00 -9.24
C GLU A 175 -7.62 -12.00 -9.74
N LEU A 176 -7.05 -10.81 -9.95
CA LEU A 176 -5.66 -10.64 -10.36
C LEU A 176 -4.70 -11.23 -9.32
N ALA A 177 -4.87 -10.93 -8.03
CA ALA A 177 -4.00 -11.43 -6.98
C ALA A 177 -4.04 -12.96 -6.86
N LYS A 178 -5.23 -13.56 -6.95
CA LYS A 178 -5.37 -15.04 -6.95
C LYS A 178 -4.64 -15.66 -8.14
N LYS A 179 -4.77 -15.04 -9.32
CA LYS A 179 -4.13 -15.50 -10.56
C LYS A 179 -2.60 -15.41 -10.45
N VAL A 180 -2.08 -14.24 -10.08
CA VAL A 180 -0.63 -14.01 -9.88
C VAL A 180 -0.07 -14.97 -8.84
N LYS A 181 -0.73 -15.09 -7.67
CA LYS A 181 -0.31 -16.03 -6.61
C LYS A 181 -0.19 -17.46 -7.13
N LYS A 182 -1.20 -17.95 -7.86
CA LYS A 182 -1.17 -19.30 -8.44
C LYS A 182 -0.04 -19.45 -9.47
N GLY A 183 0.27 -18.40 -10.23
CA GLY A 183 1.42 -18.36 -11.14
C GLY A 183 2.76 -18.52 -10.39
N LEU A 184 2.91 -17.79 -9.30
CA LEU A 184 4.12 -17.76 -8.47
C LEU A 184 4.33 -19.02 -7.63
N GLU A 185 3.26 -19.60 -7.09
CA GLU A 185 3.32 -20.86 -6.35
C GLU A 185 3.90 -22.00 -7.20
N ARG A 186 3.59 -22.04 -8.50
CA ARG A 186 4.18 -23.02 -9.44
C ARG A 186 5.68 -22.84 -9.65
N GLN A 187 6.20 -21.65 -9.35
CA GLN A 187 7.61 -21.30 -9.45
C GLN A 187 8.32 -21.33 -8.08
N GLY A 188 7.61 -21.69 -7.00
CA GLY A 188 8.13 -21.63 -5.64
C GLY A 188 8.44 -20.22 -5.15
N LYS A 189 7.71 -19.21 -5.66
CA LYS A 189 7.92 -17.78 -5.37
C LYS A 189 6.81 -17.21 -4.51
N GLN A 190 7.14 -16.15 -3.77
CA GLN A 190 6.20 -15.44 -2.91
C GLN A 190 5.72 -14.15 -3.56
N MET A 191 4.58 -13.66 -3.05
CA MET A 191 3.96 -12.41 -3.46
C MET A 191 3.71 -11.52 -2.25
N THR A 192 4.21 -10.30 -2.32
CA THR A 192 3.80 -9.16 -1.48
C THR A 192 2.82 -8.30 -2.27
N ILE A 193 1.84 -7.71 -1.59
CA ILE A 193 0.86 -6.81 -2.20
C ILE A 193 1.03 -5.42 -1.58
N ALA A 194 0.99 -4.37 -2.40
CA ALA A 194 1.08 -2.99 -1.93
C ALA A 194 0.06 -2.07 -2.61
N GLY A 195 -0.27 -0.96 -1.96
CA GLY A 195 -1.06 0.09 -2.58
C GLY A 195 -1.35 1.26 -1.65
N HIS A 196 -1.67 2.41 -2.23
CA HIS A 196 -2.02 3.65 -1.54
C HIS A 196 -3.47 4.09 -1.82
N SER A 197 -4.14 4.75 -0.87
CA SER A 197 -5.50 5.28 -1.00
C SER A 197 -6.49 4.20 -1.44
N LEU A 198 -7.21 4.36 -2.55
CA LEU A 198 -8.03 3.31 -3.14
C LEU A 198 -7.23 2.02 -3.39
N GLY A 199 -6.00 2.14 -3.91
CA GLY A 199 -5.08 1.03 -4.15
C GLY A 199 -4.69 0.32 -2.85
N GLY A 200 -4.63 1.03 -1.72
CA GLY A 200 -4.45 0.43 -0.40
C GLY A 200 -5.66 -0.40 0.05
N GLY A 201 -6.86 0.05 -0.30
CA GLY A 201 -8.09 -0.73 -0.13
C GLY A 201 -8.06 -2.00 -0.99
N LEU A 202 -7.75 -1.87 -2.28
CA LEU A 202 -7.57 -3.00 -3.21
C LEU A 202 -6.52 -3.99 -2.70
N ALA A 203 -5.37 -3.50 -2.25
CA ALA A 203 -4.30 -4.29 -1.65
C ALA A 203 -4.79 -5.07 -0.42
N THR A 204 -5.53 -4.41 0.47
CA THR A 204 -6.11 -5.03 1.66
C THR A 204 -7.08 -6.16 1.31
N ALA A 205 -7.96 -5.93 0.33
CA ALA A 205 -8.92 -6.94 -0.11
C ALA A 205 -8.24 -8.14 -0.78
N ALA A 206 -7.30 -7.88 -1.69
CA ALA A 206 -6.50 -8.90 -2.36
C ALA A 206 -5.62 -9.69 -1.40
N GLY A 207 -4.96 -9.01 -0.45
CA GLY A 207 -4.13 -9.59 0.61
C GLY A 207 -4.93 -10.53 1.49
N ALA A 208 -6.09 -10.08 1.96
CA ALA A 208 -7.00 -10.90 2.73
C ALA A 208 -7.52 -12.12 1.96
N ALA A 209 -7.78 -11.97 0.65
CA ALA A 209 -8.25 -13.06 -0.20
C ALA A 209 -7.17 -14.11 -0.54
N THR A 210 -5.89 -13.73 -0.48
CA THR A 210 -4.77 -14.57 -0.87
C THR A 210 -3.91 -15.04 0.31
N GLY A 211 -4.01 -14.40 1.48
CA GLY A 211 -3.12 -14.63 2.61
C GLY A 211 -1.66 -14.22 2.33
N SER A 212 -1.45 -13.32 1.36
CA SER A 212 -0.15 -12.74 1.02
C SER A 212 0.25 -11.64 2.01
N LYS A 213 1.55 -11.37 2.10
CA LYS A 213 2.06 -10.20 2.85
C LYS A 213 1.53 -8.94 2.18
N THR A 214 1.04 -7.97 2.94
CA THR A 214 0.39 -6.79 2.36
C THR A 214 0.77 -5.51 3.09
N TYR A 215 1.04 -4.46 2.33
CA TYR A 215 1.31 -3.11 2.82
C TYR A 215 0.26 -2.15 2.25
N ALA A 216 -0.62 -1.65 3.11
CA ALA A 216 -1.70 -0.75 2.73
C ALA A 216 -1.43 0.63 3.33
N PHE A 217 -1.36 1.64 2.47
CA PHE A 217 -1.06 3.01 2.88
C PHE A 217 -2.29 3.90 2.71
N CYS A 218 -2.73 4.55 3.78
CA CYS A 218 -3.96 5.33 3.86
C CYS A 218 -5.15 4.65 3.13
N PRO A 219 -5.42 3.35 3.36
CA PRO A 219 -6.34 2.60 2.52
C PRO A 219 -7.76 3.12 2.62
N ALA A 220 -8.45 3.17 1.48
CA ALA A 220 -9.90 3.34 1.45
C ALA A 220 -10.57 2.18 2.21
N GLY A 221 -11.64 2.50 2.96
CA GLY A 221 -12.35 1.51 3.77
C GLY A 221 -12.85 0.33 2.94
N VAL A 222 -12.55 -0.90 3.38
CA VAL A 222 -13.07 -2.13 2.76
C VAL A 222 -14.33 -2.55 3.51
N HIS A 223 -15.48 -2.42 2.88
CA HIS A 223 -16.74 -2.84 3.50
C HIS A 223 -16.75 -4.37 3.72
N PRO A 224 -17.20 -4.90 4.88
CA PRO A 224 -17.22 -6.35 5.14
C PRO A 224 -17.96 -7.18 4.09
N ASN A 225 -18.99 -6.58 3.46
CA ASN A 225 -19.73 -7.20 2.36
C ASN A 225 -18.87 -7.44 1.11
N THR A 226 -17.76 -6.73 0.91
CA THR A 226 -16.82 -6.98 -0.19
C THR A 226 -16.27 -8.40 -0.12
N TYR A 227 -15.86 -8.89 1.06
CA TYR A 227 -15.34 -10.24 1.22
C TYR A 227 -16.40 -11.31 0.93
N LYS A 228 -17.62 -11.12 1.44
CA LYS A 228 -18.76 -12.03 1.19
C LYS A 228 -19.19 -12.02 -0.28
N LYS A 229 -19.27 -10.84 -0.90
CA LYS A 229 -19.69 -10.64 -2.29
C LYS A 229 -18.72 -11.31 -3.29
N TYR A 230 -17.42 -11.35 -2.97
CA TYR A 230 -16.39 -11.94 -3.84
C TYR A 230 -15.89 -13.32 -3.38
N GLY A 231 -16.68 -14.01 -2.56
CA GLY A 231 -16.46 -15.42 -2.20
C GLY A 231 -15.21 -15.68 -1.36
N VAL A 232 -14.74 -14.69 -0.61
CA VAL A 232 -13.62 -14.86 0.34
C VAL A 232 -14.18 -15.45 1.63
N GLN A 233 -14.21 -16.78 1.71
CA GLN A 233 -14.78 -17.50 2.86
C GLN A 233 -13.90 -17.44 4.13
N ASN A 234 -12.58 -17.28 3.95
CA ASN A 234 -11.58 -17.21 5.03
C ASN A 234 -10.65 -16.01 4.82
N SER A 235 -11.17 -14.78 4.89
CA SER A 235 -10.35 -13.57 4.75
C SER A 235 -9.28 -13.54 5.85
N ASN A 236 -8.01 -13.51 5.48
CA ASN A 236 -6.90 -13.46 6.43
C ASN A 236 -6.19 -12.11 6.37
N THR A 237 -6.53 -11.21 7.29
CA THR A 237 -5.88 -9.90 7.42
C THR A 237 -4.64 -9.94 8.32
N SER A 238 -4.24 -11.09 8.86
CA SER A 238 -3.12 -11.20 9.82
C SER A 238 -1.75 -10.80 9.25
N LYS A 239 -1.65 -10.71 7.91
CA LYS A 239 -0.45 -10.27 7.19
C LYS A 239 -0.62 -8.92 6.48
N VAL A 240 -1.70 -8.21 6.77
CA VAL A 240 -1.95 -6.86 6.27
C VAL A 240 -1.37 -5.86 7.26
N HIS A 241 -0.38 -5.12 6.80
CA HIS A 241 0.25 -4.01 7.52
C HIS A 241 -0.33 -2.71 6.98
N THR A 242 -1.09 -2.01 7.81
CA THR A 242 -1.72 -0.74 7.43
C THR A 242 -0.99 0.44 8.06
N TYR A 243 -0.74 1.47 7.25
CA TYR A 243 -0.09 2.71 7.66
C TYR A 243 -1.04 3.87 7.38
N TYR A 244 -1.32 4.68 8.40
CA TYR A 244 -2.13 5.89 8.29
C TYR A 244 -1.26 7.13 8.49
N SER A 245 -1.53 8.17 7.70
CA SER A 245 -1.01 9.53 7.87
C SER A 245 -2.16 10.50 7.61
N ASN A 246 -2.29 11.52 8.45
CA ASN A 246 -3.29 12.59 8.29
C ASN A 246 -2.72 13.73 7.41
N GLN A 247 -1.61 13.46 6.73
CA GLN A 247 -0.76 14.38 6.00
C GLN A 247 -0.33 13.71 4.69
N ASP A 248 0.21 14.47 3.75
CA ASP A 248 0.58 14.03 2.40
C ASP A 248 1.54 12.82 2.34
N PHE A 249 1.78 12.33 1.13
CA PHE A 249 2.68 11.22 0.82
C PHE A 249 4.04 11.30 1.49
N LEU A 250 4.65 12.47 1.47
CA LEU A 250 6.00 12.65 1.96
C LEU A 250 6.05 12.64 3.45
N ASN A 251 5.05 13.26 4.07
CA ASN A 251 4.85 13.17 5.50
C ASN A 251 4.63 11.71 5.92
N MET A 252 4.00 10.90 5.08
CA MET A 252 3.95 9.46 5.33
C MET A 252 5.30 8.78 5.10
N ALA A 253 6.07 9.15 4.07
CA ALA A 253 7.40 8.59 3.82
C ALA A 253 8.42 8.93 4.92
N THR A 254 8.38 10.16 5.46
CA THR A 254 9.13 10.56 6.65
C THR A 254 8.65 9.74 7.85
N GLN A 255 7.34 9.61 8.10
CA GLN A 255 6.83 8.87 9.26
C GLN A 255 7.11 7.37 9.23
N VAL A 256 6.95 6.72 8.07
CA VAL A 256 7.32 5.32 7.87
C VAL A 256 8.81 5.15 8.17
N GLN A 257 9.69 6.05 7.69
CA GLN A 257 11.12 5.96 7.99
C GLN A 257 11.46 6.26 9.47
N HIS A 258 10.84 7.28 10.06
CA HIS A 258 11.07 7.73 11.44
C HIS A 258 10.35 6.88 12.49
N ARG A 259 9.76 5.77 12.08
CA ARG A 259 9.06 4.81 12.94
C ARG A 259 7.80 5.37 13.59
N THR A 260 7.19 6.43 13.05
CA THR A 260 6.07 7.16 13.67
C THR A 260 4.68 6.80 13.16
N ALA A 261 4.56 5.98 12.10
CA ALA A 261 3.27 5.57 11.56
C ALA A 261 2.45 4.74 12.55
N ILE A 262 1.12 4.93 12.60
CA ILE A 262 0.20 4.19 13.47
C ILE A 262 -0.22 2.89 12.77
N PRO A 263 0.32 1.71 13.16
CA PRO A 263 -0.20 0.44 12.67
C PRO A 263 -1.57 0.17 13.27
N SER A 264 -2.58 -0.12 12.45
CA SER A 264 -3.86 -0.62 12.97
C SER A 264 -3.72 -2.09 13.38
N ALA A 265 -4.07 -2.43 14.61
CA ALA A 265 -4.30 -3.81 15.00
C ALA A 265 -5.61 -4.28 14.37
N GLY A 266 -5.52 -5.18 13.38
CA GLY A 266 -6.70 -5.89 12.90
C GLY A 266 -7.27 -6.75 14.02
N VAL A 267 -8.53 -6.54 14.37
CA VAL A 267 -9.25 -7.42 15.29
C VAL A 267 -9.58 -8.70 14.51
N ALA A 268 -9.00 -9.82 14.95
CA ALA A 268 -9.38 -11.16 14.51
C ALA A 268 -10.55 -11.67 15.37
#